data_AF-A0A672NBY8-F1
#
_entry.id   AF-A0A672NBY8-F1
#
_cell.length_a   1.000
_cell.length_b   1.000
_cell.length_c   1.000
_cell.angle_alpha   90.00
_cell.angle_beta   90.00
_cell.angle_gamma   90.00
#
_symmetry.space_group_name_H-M   'P 1'
#
loop_
_entity.id
_entity.type
_entity.pdbx_description
1 polymer ?
#
loop_
_entity_poly.entity_id
_entity_poly.type
_entity_poly.pdbx_seq_one_letter_code
_entity_poly.pdbx_strand_id
1 'polypeptide(L)'
;IITHPRRRWEVFPGKNRFCCDGRVMVARPPCSTINVFLIEALCGSSCPFLVKHLTSCIPAIGGVLFVFVIISLLQTSFTDPGILPRATPEEAADIEKQIDNPTGSSSSYRPPPRTKEVVINQQVVKLKYCFTCKIFRPPRTSHCSLCDNCVERFDHHCPWVGNCVGKRNYRFFYTFIISLSFLTAFIFGCVTTHLTLSTCRFILSVSVSSNKRIEHTPGAVGSHLCCGARGAVGGSVPCSRAPQSWYLRWRERCTFTPPTSNSC
;
A
#
# COMPACT_ATOMS: atom_id res chain seq x y z
N ILE A 1 -41.22 -11.08 -32.62
CA ILE A 1 -40.48 -10.36 -31.56
C ILE A 1 -39.00 -10.56 -31.87
N ILE A 2 -38.32 -9.53 -32.37
CA ILE A 2 -36.88 -9.61 -32.65
C ILE A 2 -36.18 -9.52 -31.29
N THR A 3 -35.74 -10.66 -30.76
CA THR A 3 -34.91 -10.67 -29.55
C THR A 3 -33.53 -10.20 -29.94
N HIS A 4 -33.21 -8.93 -29.69
CA HIS A 4 -31.82 -8.49 -29.74
C HIS A 4 -30.99 -9.38 -28.80
N PRO A 5 -29.84 -9.91 -29.25
CA PRO A 5 -28.97 -10.71 -28.39
C PRO A 5 -28.49 -9.84 -27.23
N ARG A 6 -28.94 -10.17 -26.01
CA ARG A 6 -28.53 -9.46 -24.79
C ARG A 6 -27.05 -9.70 -24.52
N ARG A 7 -26.32 -8.64 -24.18
CA ARG A 7 -24.88 -8.74 -23.90
C ARG A 7 -24.69 -9.39 -22.53
N ARG A 8 -23.65 -10.22 -22.37
CA ARG A 8 -23.42 -11.00 -21.12
C ARG A 8 -23.37 -10.15 -19.84
N TRP A 9 -22.93 -8.89 -19.94
CA TRP A 9 -22.86 -7.98 -18.80
C TRP A 9 -24.23 -7.39 -18.39
N GLU A 10 -25.23 -7.38 -19.28
CA GLU A 10 -26.59 -6.90 -18.98
C GLU A 10 -27.38 -7.92 -18.16
N VAL A 11 -27.06 -9.20 -18.33
CA VAL A 11 -27.72 -10.34 -17.67
C VAL A 11 -26.83 -10.97 -16.61
N PHE A 12 -25.73 -10.31 -16.22
CA PHE A 12 -24.76 -10.88 -15.29
C PHE A 12 -25.39 -11.10 -13.91
N PRO A 13 -25.45 -12.35 -13.42
CA PRO A 13 -26.08 -12.64 -12.15
C PRO A 13 -25.11 -12.33 -10.99
N GLY A 14 -25.37 -11.26 -10.24
CA GLY A 14 -24.61 -10.89 -9.04
C GLY A 14 -24.79 -9.43 -8.62
N LYS A 15 -24.03 -9.00 -7.60
CA LYS A 15 -24.08 -7.61 -7.11
C LYS A 15 -23.11 -6.66 -7.81
N ASN A 16 -22.26 -7.17 -8.70
CA ASN A 16 -21.32 -6.37 -9.47
C ASN A 16 -22.06 -5.59 -10.56
N ARG A 17 -21.66 -4.33 -10.77
CA ARG A 17 -22.13 -3.49 -11.87
C ARG A 17 -21.05 -3.39 -12.94
N PHE A 18 -21.47 -3.33 -14.18
CA PHE A 18 -20.58 -3.13 -15.32
C PHE A 18 -20.84 -1.75 -15.92
N CYS A 19 -19.78 -1.02 -16.25
CA CYS A 19 -19.83 0.25 -16.97
C CYS A 19 -18.90 0.20 -18.20
N CYS A 20 -19.00 1.20 -19.08
CA CYS A 20 -18.27 1.28 -20.34
C CYS A 20 -18.44 0.03 -21.22
N ASP A 21 -19.68 -0.32 -21.59
CA ASP A 21 -20.01 -1.50 -22.41
C ASP A 21 -19.51 -2.85 -21.86
N GLY A 22 -19.32 -2.96 -20.55
CA GLY A 22 -18.83 -4.17 -19.90
C GLY A 22 -17.33 -4.21 -19.63
N ARG A 23 -16.57 -3.16 -19.99
CA ARG A 23 -15.11 -3.11 -19.82
C ARG A 23 -14.67 -2.86 -18.38
N VAL A 24 -15.51 -2.19 -17.60
CA VAL A 24 -15.20 -1.82 -16.22
C VAL A 24 -16.19 -2.51 -15.30
N MET A 25 -15.67 -3.26 -14.32
CA MET A 25 -16.47 -3.97 -13.33
C MET A 25 -16.31 -3.30 -11.96
N VAL A 26 -17.42 -3.01 -11.29
CA VAL A 26 -17.45 -2.33 -9.99
C VAL A 26 -18.26 -3.17 -8.99
N ALA A 27 -17.65 -3.56 -7.88
CA ALA A 27 -18.38 -4.22 -6.79
C ALA A 27 -19.04 -3.18 -5.86
N ARG A 28 -20.07 -3.59 -5.11
CA ARG A 28 -20.78 -2.72 -4.15
C ARG A 28 -20.31 -2.94 -2.70
N PRO A 29 -20.36 -1.88 -1.85
CA PRO A 29 -20.61 -0.47 -2.19
C PRO A 29 -19.41 0.16 -2.94
N PRO A 30 -19.60 1.29 -3.65
CA PRO A 30 -18.57 1.92 -4.50
C PRO A 30 -17.47 2.62 -3.69
N CYS A 31 -16.94 1.97 -2.65
CA CYS A 31 -15.92 2.54 -1.75
C CYS A 31 -14.65 2.94 -2.53
N SER A 32 -14.34 2.26 -3.63
CA SER A 32 -13.21 2.59 -4.50
C SER A 32 -13.36 3.96 -5.18
N THR A 33 -14.57 4.40 -5.52
CA THR A 33 -14.78 5.71 -6.17
C THR A 33 -14.40 6.86 -5.24
N ILE A 34 -14.71 6.76 -3.96
CA ILE A 34 -14.37 7.77 -2.95
C ILE A 34 -12.85 7.89 -2.79
N ASN A 35 -12.13 6.76 -2.75
CA ASN A 35 -10.67 6.76 -2.64
C ASN A 35 -10.00 7.40 -3.87
N VAL A 36 -10.50 7.12 -5.08
CA VAL A 36 -9.96 7.71 -6.31
C VAL A 36 -10.18 9.22 -6.35
N PHE A 37 -11.36 9.72 -5.98
CA PHE A 37 -11.63 11.17 -5.90
C PHE A 37 -10.80 11.89 -4.83
N LEU A 38 -10.58 11.25 -3.67
CA LEU A 38 -9.73 11.83 -2.61
C LEU A 38 -8.28 11.96 -3.09
N ILE A 39 -7.79 10.96 -3.80
CA ILE A 39 -6.40 10.90 -4.25
C ILE A 39 -6.14 11.89 -5.41
N GLU A 40 -7.06 12.03 -6.36
CA GLU A 40 -7.01 13.07 -7.41
C GLU A 40 -7.04 14.49 -6.82
N ALA A 41 -7.88 14.73 -5.79
CA ALA A 41 -7.96 16.03 -5.11
C ALA A 41 -6.70 16.40 -4.32
N LEU A 42 -6.04 15.41 -3.70
CA LEU A 42 -4.75 15.58 -3.01
C LEU A 42 -3.60 15.87 -3.98
N CYS A 43 -3.63 15.27 -5.18
CA CYS A 43 -2.62 15.51 -6.22
C CYS A 43 -2.74 16.92 -6.81
N GLY A 44 -3.94 17.32 -7.24
CA GLY A 44 -4.17 18.63 -7.88
C GLY A 44 -3.90 19.84 -6.99
N SER A 45 -4.10 19.71 -5.67
CA SER A 45 -3.84 20.78 -4.70
C SER A 45 -2.36 20.94 -4.32
N SER A 46 -1.55 19.89 -4.47
CA SER A 46 -0.13 19.88 -4.05
C SER A 46 0.83 20.40 -5.15
N CYS A 47 0.42 20.36 -6.42
CA CYS A 47 1.26 20.73 -7.57
C CYS A 47 1.81 22.18 -7.56
N PRO A 48 1.05 23.24 -7.17
CA PRO A 48 1.56 24.60 -7.24
C PRO A 48 2.59 24.93 -6.14
N PHE A 49 2.49 24.26 -4.99
CA PHE A 49 3.35 24.50 -3.82
C PHE A 49 4.69 23.76 -3.95
N LEU A 50 4.66 22.53 -4.46
CA LEU A 50 5.83 21.67 -4.56
C LEU A 50 6.83 22.13 -5.65
N VAL A 51 6.34 22.75 -6.72
CA VAL A 51 7.17 23.28 -7.83
C VAL A 51 7.91 24.57 -7.44
N LYS A 52 7.39 25.37 -6.51
CA LYS A 52 7.97 26.67 -6.14
C LYS A 52 9.09 26.60 -5.11
N HIS A 53 9.20 25.51 -4.35
CA HIS A 53 10.10 25.43 -3.18
C HIS A 53 11.07 24.23 -3.19
N LEU A 54 11.00 23.33 -4.17
CA LEU A 54 11.84 22.13 -4.27
C LEU A 54 12.45 21.97 -5.67
N THR A 55 13.64 21.36 -5.78
CA THR A 55 14.29 21.03 -7.06
C THR A 55 13.31 20.23 -7.93
N SER A 56 12.90 20.76 -9.10
CA SER A 56 11.81 20.23 -9.95
C SER A 56 11.90 18.72 -10.30
N CYS A 57 13.08 18.12 -10.25
CA CYS A 57 13.28 16.70 -10.54
C CYS A 57 12.66 15.77 -9.47
N ILE A 58 12.74 16.14 -8.19
CA ILE A 58 12.22 15.33 -7.07
C ILE A 58 10.68 15.17 -7.15
N PRO A 59 9.89 16.24 -7.30
CA PRO A 59 8.44 16.10 -7.43
C PRO A 59 8.01 15.46 -8.76
N ALA A 60 8.80 15.59 -9.83
CA ALA A 60 8.53 14.89 -11.08
C ALA A 60 8.60 13.36 -10.90
N ILE A 61 9.64 12.85 -10.23
CA ILE A 61 9.78 11.42 -9.91
C ILE A 61 8.63 10.96 -9.01
N GLY A 62 8.30 11.73 -7.97
CA GLY A 62 7.17 11.44 -7.09
C GLY A 62 5.83 11.37 -7.84
N GLY A 63 5.60 12.29 -8.78
CA GLY A 63 4.41 12.32 -9.62
C GLY A 63 4.29 11.09 -10.53
N VAL A 64 5.39 10.67 -11.17
CA VAL A 64 5.41 9.45 -12.00
C VAL A 64 5.08 8.21 -11.17
N LEU A 65 5.70 8.07 -10.00
CA LEU A 65 5.43 6.95 -9.08
C LEU A 65 3.97 6.96 -8.61
N PHE A 66 3.43 8.14 -8.31
CA PHE A 66 2.03 8.30 -7.91
C PHE A 66 1.06 7.88 -9.01
N VAL A 67 1.26 8.36 -10.24
CA VAL A 67 0.43 7.96 -11.40
C VAL A 67 0.50 6.44 -11.61
N PHE A 68 1.68 5.84 -11.47
CA PHE A 68 1.84 4.39 -11.57
C PHE A 68 1.05 3.62 -10.48
N VAL A 69 1.07 4.10 -9.23
CA VAL A 69 0.27 3.54 -8.13
C VAL A 69 -1.22 3.63 -8.44
N ILE A 70 -1.68 4.76 -8.98
CA ILE A 70 -3.09 4.96 -9.33
C ILE A 70 -3.51 4.02 -10.45
N ILE A 71 -2.73 3.90 -11.51
CA ILE A 71 -3.01 2.95 -12.60
C ILE A 71 -3.11 1.52 -12.05
N SER A 72 -2.18 1.11 -11.19
CA SER A 72 -2.18 -0.23 -10.59
C SER A 72 -3.39 -0.46 -9.68
N LEU A 73 -3.80 0.56 -8.92
CA LEU A 73 -5.02 0.52 -8.10
C LEU A 73 -6.26 0.34 -8.97
N LEU A 74 -6.43 1.18 -10.01
CA LEU A 74 -7.58 1.13 -10.92
C LEU A 74 -7.65 -0.21 -11.64
N GLN A 75 -6.51 -0.75 -12.10
CA GLN A 75 -6.43 -2.09 -12.68
C GLN A 75 -6.93 -3.15 -11.70
N THR A 76 -6.52 -3.08 -10.43
CA THR A 76 -6.95 -4.05 -9.42
C THR A 76 -8.46 -3.93 -9.12
N SER A 77 -8.96 -2.70 -9.03
CA SER A 77 -10.36 -2.37 -8.74
C SER A 77 -11.31 -2.82 -9.85
N PHE A 78 -10.94 -2.56 -11.11
CA PHE A 78 -11.85 -2.74 -12.25
C PHE A 78 -11.66 -4.05 -13.02
N THR A 79 -10.59 -4.79 -12.74
CA THR A 79 -10.37 -6.10 -13.34
C THR A 79 -11.24 -7.16 -12.67
N ASP A 80 -11.76 -8.08 -13.47
CA ASP A 80 -12.43 -9.28 -12.99
C ASP A 80 -11.45 -10.18 -12.20
N PRO A 81 -11.70 -10.46 -10.91
CA PRO A 81 -10.81 -11.22 -10.05
C PRO A 81 -10.72 -12.70 -10.41
N GLY A 82 -11.60 -13.22 -11.26
CA GLY A 82 -11.75 -14.65 -11.47
C GLY A 82 -13.15 -15.16 -11.17
N ILE A 83 -14.19 -14.39 -11.49
CA ILE A 83 -15.56 -14.83 -11.21
C ILE A 83 -15.88 -16.06 -12.07
N LEU A 84 -16.40 -17.10 -11.41
CA LEU A 84 -16.91 -18.30 -12.06
C LEU A 84 -18.36 -18.06 -12.52
N PRO A 85 -18.72 -18.48 -13.75
CA PRO A 85 -20.10 -18.40 -14.21
C PRO A 85 -21.01 -19.25 -13.29
N ARG A 86 -22.22 -18.75 -13.05
CA ARG A 86 -23.27 -19.54 -12.36
C ARG A 86 -23.74 -20.66 -13.30
N ALA A 87 -24.15 -21.79 -12.72
CA ALA A 87 -24.73 -22.87 -13.51
C ALA A 87 -26.01 -22.41 -14.21
N THR A 88 -26.23 -22.91 -15.43
CA THR A 88 -27.51 -22.72 -16.11
C THR A 88 -28.65 -23.37 -15.32
N PRO A 89 -29.92 -22.95 -15.49
CA PRO A 89 -31.04 -23.56 -14.77
C PRO A 89 -31.14 -25.08 -14.96
N GLU A 90 -30.83 -25.57 -16.16
CA GLU A 90 -30.79 -27.00 -16.50
C GLU A 90 -29.64 -27.71 -15.77
N GLU A 91 -28.41 -27.19 -15.86
CA GLU A 91 -27.26 -27.75 -15.13
C GLU A 91 -27.47 -27.73 -13.61
N ALA A 92 -28.07 -26.66 -13.07
CA ALA A 92 -28.38 -26.55 -11.66
C ALA A 92 -29.41 -27.60 -11.23
N ALA A 93 -30.45 -27.83 -12.03
CA ALA A 93 -31.46 -28.85 -11.77
C ALA A 93 -30.86 -30.27 -11.83
N ASP A 94 -29.96 -30.54 -12.77
CA ASP A 94 -29.28 -31.83 -12.88
C ASP A 94 -28.30 -32.06 -11.72
N ILE A 95 -27.57 -31.01 -11.30
CA ILE A 95 -26.71 -31.06 -10.10
C ILE A 95 -27.56 -31.33 -8.85
N GLU A 96 -28.71 -30.68 -8.71
CA GLU A 96 -29.60 -30.89 -7.57
C GLU A 96 -30.20 -32.30 -7.56
N LYS A 97 -30.65 -32.81 -8.72
CA LYS A 97 -31.09 -34.22 -8.85
C LYS A 97 -30.01 -35.22 -8.47
N GLN A 98 -28.75 -34.98 -8.87
CA GLN A 98 -27.62 -35.83 -8.50
C GLN A 98 -27.30 -35.78 -7.00
N ILE A 99 -27.52 -34.63 -6.36
CA ILE A 99 -27.38 -34.48 -4.91
C ILE A 99 -28.48 -35.27 -4.20
N ASP A 100 -29.72 -35.18 -4.66
CA ASP A 100 -30.88 -35.78 -4.01
C ASP A 100 -30.97 -37.31 -4.19
N ASN A 101 -30.32 -37.87 -5.22
CA ASN A 101 -30.32 -39.32 -5.47
C ASN A 101 -28.91 -39.86 -5.80
N PRO A 102 -28.04 -40.07 -4.77
CA PRO A 102 -26.64 -40.45 -4.98
C PRO A 102 -26.46 -41.84 -5.62
N THR A 103 -27.43 -42.73 -5.39
CA THR A 103 -27.52 -44.11 -5.87
C THR A 103 -28.94 -44.56 -5.49
N GLY A 104 -29.65 -45.27 -6.37
CA GLY A 104 -31.02 -45.76 -6.12
C GLY A 104 -31.11 -46.84 -5.03
N SER A 105 -30.60 -46.56 -3.83
CA SER A 105 -30.58 -47.44 -2.67
C SER A 105 -31.40 -46.83 -1.54
N SER A 106 -32.37 -47.64 -1.13
CA SER A 106 -33.36 -47.48 -0.07
C SER A 106 -32.85 -46.90 1.26
N SER A 107 -33.73 -46.09 1.86
CA SER A 107 -34.02 -46.09 3.30
C SER A 107 -32.86 -45.76 4.26
N SER A 108 -32.60 -44.47 4.42
CA SER A 108 -32.47 -43.80 5.73
C SER A 108 -32.23 -42.31 5.48
N TYR A 109 -33.01 -41.45 6.14
CA TYR A 109 -32.92 -39.99 6.02
C TYR A 109 -31.60 -39.49 6.65
N ARG A 110 -30.50 -39.64 5.92
CA ARG A 110 -29.29 -38.84 6.09
C ARG A 110 -29.24 -37.87 4.93
N PRO A 111 -29.19 -36.54 5.18
CA PRO A 111 -29.04 -35.60 4.09
C PRO A 111 -27.76 -35.95 3.31
N PRO A 112 -27.85 -36.10 1.97
CA PRO A 112 -26.74 -36.57 1.16
C PRO A 112 -25.52 -35.65 1.34
N PRO A 113 -24.29 -36.20 1.41
CA PRO A 113 -23.10 -35.38 1.52
C PRO A 113 -22.99 -34.52 0.27
N ARG A 114 -23.23 -33.21 0.40
CA ARG A 114 -23.15 -32.19 -0.68
C ARG A 114 -21.70 -31.90 -1.12
N THR A 115 -20.87 -32.93 -1.12
CA THR A 115 -19.48 -32.92 -1.52
C THR A 115 -19.27 -33.87 -2.68
N LYS A 116 -18.76 -33.35 -3.79
CA LYS A 116 -18.38 -34.18 -4.95
C LYS A 116 -16.91 -34.52 -4.84
N GLU A 117 -16.59 -35.81 -4.86
CA GLU A 117 -15.21 -36.28 -4.89
C GLU A 117 -14.73 -36.31 -6.34
N VAL A 118 -13.62 -35.61 -6.62
CA VAL A 118 -12.98 -35.61 -7.93
C VAL A 118 -11.51 -35.97 -7.75
N VAL A 119 -11.03 -36.93 -8.53
CA VAL A 119 -9.62 -37.31 -8.56
C VAL A 119 -8.86 -36.33 -9.44
N ILE A 120 -7.95 -35.56 -8.85
CA ILE A 120 -7.05 -34.64 -9.56
C ILE A 120 -5.63 -35.11 -9.25
N ASN A 121 -4.85 -35.48 -10.27
CA ASN A 121 -3.48 -35.98 -10.11
C ASN A 121 -3.38 -37.15 -9.10
N GLN A 122 -4.27 -38.15 -9.20
CA GLN A 122 -4.36 -39.30 -8.29
C GLN A 122 -4.71 -38.97 -6.82
N GLN A 123 -5.05 -37.72 -6.52
CA GLN A 123 -5.49 -37.31 -5.19
C GLN A 123 -7.00 -37.01 -5.19
N VAL A 124 -7.74 -37.62 -4.26
CA VAL A 124 -9.19 -37.39 -4.11
C VAL A 124 -9.41 -36.04 -3.43
N VAL A 125 -10.01 -35.08 -4.14
CA VAL A 125 -10.35 -33.76 -3.58
C VAL A 125 -11.86 -33.64 -3.43
N LYS A 126 -12.30 -33.31 -2.21
CA LYS A 126 -13.71 -33.06 -1.89
C LYS A 126 -14.10 -31.64 -2.29
N LEU A 127 -14.91 -31.50 -3.34
CA LEU A 127 -15.46 -30.23 -3.80
C LEU A 127 -16.71 -29.87 -2.99
N LYS A 128 -16.84 -28.60 -2.60
CA LYS A 128 -17.99 -28.11 -1.82
C LYS A 128 -19.00 -27.42 -2.73
N TYR A 129 -20.28 -27.76 -2.61
CA TYR A 129 -21.34 -27.06 -3.33
C TYR A 129 -21.53 -25.60 -2.84
N CYS A 130 -21.99 -24.72 -3.73
CA CYS A 130 -22.41 -23.36 -3.43
C CYS A 130 -23.89 -23.18 -3.80
N PHE A 131 -24.74 -22.85 -2.82
CA PHE A 131 -26.19 -22.70 -3.03
C PHE A 131 -26.57 -21.47 -3.84
N THR A 132 -25.79 -20.39 -3.74
CA THR A 132 -26.09 -19.14 -4.44
C THR A 132 -25.74 -19.19 -5.91
N CYS A 133 -24.56 -19.75 -6.24
CA CYS A 133 -24.08 -19.85 -7.61
C CYS A 133 -24.46 -21.17 -8.29
N LYS A 134 -25.01 -22.13 -7.52
CA LYS A 134 -25.45 -23.46 -7.98
C LYS A 134 -24.35 -24.27 -8.67
N ILE A 135 -23.12 -24.14 -8.19
CA ILE A 135 -21.93 -24.83 -8.73
C ILE A 135 -21.20 -25.62 -7.65
N PHE A 136 -20.55 -26.71 -8.05
CA PHE A 136 -19.49 -27.33 -7.25
C PHE A 136 -18.22 -26.48 -7.37
N ARG A 137 -17.75 -25.95 -6.24
CA ARG A 137 -16.60 -25.04 -6.22
C ARG A 137 -15.33 -25.81 -6.56
N PRO A 138 -14.57 -25.40 -7.60
CA PRO A 138 -13.23 -25.93 -7.84
C PRO A 138 -12.32 -25.72 -6.62
N PRO A 139 -11.21 -26.48 -6.51
CA PRO A 139 -10.25 -26.30 -5.43
C PRO A 139 -9.79 -24.84 -5.33
N ARG A 140 -9.66 -24.32 -4.11
CA ARG A 140 -9.29 -22.92 -3.80
C ARG A 140 -10.31 -21.86 -4.26
N THR A 141 -11.54 -22.23 -4.58
CA THR A 141 -12.63 -21.28 -4.86
C THR A 141 -13.48 -21.02 -3.62
N SER A 142 -13.79 -19.76 -3.36
CA SER A 142 -14.69 -19.35 -2.27
C SER A 142 -15.77 -18.41 -2.79
N HIS A 143 -16.93 -18.43 -2.13
CA HIS A 143 -18.02 -17.50 -2.42
C HIS A 143 -17.86 -16.26 -1.55
N CYS A 144 -17.87 -15.08 -2.17
CA CYS A 144 -17.89 -13.82 -1.46
C CYS A 144 -19.34 -13.31 -1.37
N SER A 145 -19.89 -13.19 -0.16
CA SER A 145 -21.26 -12.72 0.09
C SER A 145 -21.45 -11.22 -0.24
N LEU A 146 -20.37 -10.43 -0.19
CA LEU A 146 -20.38 -9.01 -0.52
C LEU A 146 -20.57 -8.80 -2.03
N CYS A 147 -19.76 -9.48 -2.85
CA CYS A 147 -19.86 -9.43 -4.31
C CYS A 147 -20.94 -10.35 -4.89
N ASP A 148 -21.46 -11.29 -4.09
CA ASP A 148 -22.41 -12.35 -4.47
C ASP A 148 -21.91 -13.20 -5.65
N ASN A 149 -20.64 -13.60 -5.59
CA ASN A 149 -19.97 -14.32 -6.66
C ASN A 149 -18.95 -15.33 -6.11
N CYS A 150 -18.81 -16.48 -6.78
CA CYS A 150 -17.71 -17.40 -6.55
C CYS A 150 -16.47 -16.93 -7.32
N VAL A 151 -15.33 -16.81 -6.62
CA VAL A 151 -14.07 -16.32 -7.20
C VAL A 151 -13.02 -17.42 -7.15
N GLU A 152 -12.36 -17.67 -8.28
CA GLU A 152 -11.28 -18.64 -8.42
C GLU A 152 -10.01 -18.16 -7.69
N ARG A 153 -9.38 -19.05 -6.91
CA ARG A 153 -8.24 -18.73 -6.02
C ARG A 153 -8.52 -17.47 -5.20
N PHE A 154 -9.70 -17.42 -4.59
CA PHE A 154 -10.11 -16.32 -3.75
C PHE A 154 -9.10 -16.12 -2.61
N ASP A 155 -8.62 -14.88 -2.47
CA ASP A 155 -7.74 -14.47 -1.38
C ASP A 155 -8.56 -13.75 -0.32
N HIS A 156 -9.07 -12.55 -0.66
CA HIS A 156 -9.93 -11.77 0.22
C HIS A 156 -10.81 -10.79 -0.57
N HIS A 157 -11.81 -10.21 0.11
CA HIS A 157 -12.49 -9.01 -0.38
C HIS A 157 -11.79 -7.79 0.21
N CYS A 158 -11.29 -6.89 -0.64
CA CYS A 158 -10.55 -5.72 -0.19
C CYS A 158 -11.46 -4.48 -0.23
N PRO A 159 -11.82 -3.89 0.93
CA PRO A 159 -12.65 -2.69 0.97
C PRO A 159 -12.00 -1.47 0.30
N TRP A 160 -10.66 -1.38 0.35
CA TRP A 160 -9.87 -0.28 -0.22
C TRP A 160 -9.93 -0.25 -1.74
N VAL A 161 -9.76 -1.43 -2.33
CA VAL A 161 -9.86 -1.65 -3.78
C VAL A 161 -11.32 -1.68 -4.22
N GLY A 162 -12.25 -1.98 -3.31
CA GLY A 162 -13.68 -2.12 -3.61
C GLY A 162 -13.98 -3.30 -4.53
N ASN A 163 -13.18 -4.36 -4.46
CA ASN A 163 -13.35 -5.58 -5.27
C ASN A 163 -12.73 -6.79 -4.53
N CYS A 164 -13.09 -8.00 -4.96
CA CYS A 164 -12.39 -9.21 -4.53
C CYS A 164 -11.00 -9.26 -5.13
N VAL A 165 -10.05 -9.84 -4.41
CA VAL A 165 -8.73 -10.23 -4.92
C VAL A 165 -8.74 -11.74 -5.14
N GLY A 166 -8.43 -12.15 -6.36
CA GLY A 166 -8.44 -13.54 -6.80
C GLY A 166 -7.45 -13.77 -7.94
N LYS A 167 -7.52 -14.93 -8.58
CA LYS A 167 -6.53 -15.38 -9.56
C LYS A 167 -6.17 -14.35 -10.64
N ARG A 168 -7.15 -13.65 -11.21
CA ARG A 168 -6.95 -12.79 -12.41
C ARG A 168 -6.47 -11.38 -12.09
N ASN A 169 -6.74 -10.86 -10.89
CA ASN A 169 -6.28 -9.53 -10.47
C ASN A 169 -5.17 -9.55 -9.39
N TYR A 170 -4.78 -10.72 -8.90
CA TYR A 170 -3.71 -10.87 -7.90
C TYR A 170 -2.40 -10.17 -8.30
N ARG A 171 -2.00 -10.26 -9.58
CA ARG A 171 -0.80 -9.60 -10.09
C ARG A 171 -0.85 -8.08 -9.95
N PHE A 172 -1.99 -7.48 -10.25
CA PHE A 172 -2.18 -6.03 -10.18
C PHE A 172 -2.21 -5.57 -8.74
N PHE A 173 -2.87 -6.34 -7.86
CA PHE A 173 -2.86 -6.08 -6.42
C PHE A 173 -1.44 -6.10 -5.86
N TYR A 174 -0.64 -7.09 -6.24
CA TYR A 174 0.75 -7.19 -5.79
C TYR A 174 1.61 -6.02 -6.31
N THR A 175 1.49 -5.66 -7.59
CA THR A 175 2.18 -4.49 -8.16
C THR A 175 1.75 -3.19 -7.47
N PHE A 176 0.47 -3.04 -7.13
CA PHE A 176 -0.05 -1.91 -6.37
C PHE A 176 0.61 -1.82 -4.97
N ILE A 177 0.68 -2.92 -4.21
CA ILE A 177 1.30 -2.92 -2.88
C ILE A 177 2.79 -2.56 -2.96
N ILE A 178 3.53 -3.13 -3.92
CA ILE A 178 4.96 -2.84 -4.09
C ILE A 178 5.18 -1.37 -4.47
N SER A 179 4.46 -0.88 -5.47
CA SER A 179 4.62 0.51 -5.92
C SER A 179 4.21 1.52 -4.85
N LEU A 180 3.14 1.24 -4.10
CA LEU A 180 2.73 2.05 -2.96
C LEU A 180 3.81 2.08 -1.86
N SER A 181 4.46 0.95 -1.61
CA SER A 181 5.57 0.86 -0.64
C SER A 181 6.76 1.70 -1.09
N PHE A 182 7.13 1.66 -2.37
CA PHE A 182 8.19 2.50 -2.93
C PHE A 182 7.85 3.99 -2.85
N LEU A 183 6.62 4.37 -3.21
CA LEU A 183 6.16 5.75 -3.10
C LEU A 183 6.22 6.25 -1.65
N THR A 184 5.78 5.42 -0.70
CA THR A 184 5.81 5.75 0.73
C THR A 184 7.24 5.93 1.23
N ALA A 185 8.15 5.02 0.86
CA ALA A 185 9.57 5.12 1.21
C ALA A 185 10.23 6.36 0.59
N PHE A 186 9.89 6.69 -0.65
CA PHE A 186 10.38 7.88 -1.35
C PHE A 186 9.94 9.17 -0.63
N ILE A 187 8.65 9.28 -0.29
CA ILE A 187 8.11 10.43 0.47
C ILE A 187 8.79 10.52 1.83
N PHE A 188 8.91 9.40 2.56
CA PHE A 188 9.57 9.37 3.86
C PHE A 188 11.04 9.82 3.78
N GLY A 189 11.78 9.38 2.77
CA GLY A 189 13.16 9.82 2.52
C GLY A 189 13.27 11.31 2.21
N CYS A 190 12.34 11.86 1.43
CA CYS A 190 12.30 13.30 1.14
C CYS A 190 12.01 14.12 2.40
N VAL A 191 11.03 13.70 3.20
CA VAL A 191 10.64 14.39 4.44
C VAL A 191 11.77 14.35 5.46
N THR A 192 12.38 13.20 5.69
CA THR A 192 13.51 13.05 6.62
C THR A 192 14.69 13.93 6.21
N THR A 193 15.08 13.90 4.94
CA THR A 193 16.15 14.76 4.40
C THR A 193 15.84 16.25 4.61
N HIS A 194 14.61 16.67 4.32
CA HIS A 194 14.17 18.06 4.52
C HIS A 194 14.25 18.48 6.00
N LEU A 195 13.80 17.63 6.92
CA LEU A 195 13.87 17.88 8.36
C LEU A 195 15.31 17.96 8.85
N THR A 196 16.19 17.06 8.41
CA THR A 196 17.62 17.09 8.77
C THR A 196 18.27 18.38 8.28
N LEU A 197 18.07 18.77 7.02
CA LEU A 197 18.64 20.00 6.46
C LEU A 197 18.11 21.25 7.16
N SER A 198 16.82 21.30 7.46
CA SER A 198 16.18 22.41 8.18
C SER A 198 16.75 22.55 9.60
N THR A 199 16.92 21.42 10.29
CA THR A 199 17.50 21.39 11.64
C THR A 199 18.97 21.81 11.62
N CYS A 200 19.77 21.34 10.66
CA CYS A 200 21.16 21.78 10.48
C CYS A 200 21.25 23.29 10.20
N ARG A 201 20.42 23.83 9.29
CA ARG A 201 20.37 25.28 9.02
C ARG A 201 20.00 26.09 10.26
N PHE A 202 19.04 25.61 11.05
CA PHE A 202 18.64 26.26 12.30
C PHE A 202 19.80 26.29 13.31
N ILE A 203 20.46 25.15 13.56
CA ILE A 203 21.61 25.06 14.48
C ILE A 203 22.74 26.00 14.02
N LEU A 204 23.11 25.96 12.74
CA LEU A 204 24.11 26.87 12.18
C LEU A 204 23.72 28.35 12.35
N SER A 205 22.45 28.70 12.14
CA SER A 205 21.97 30.07 12.31
C SER A 205 22.06 30.56 13.77
N VAL A 206 21.76 29.69 14.74
CA VAL A 206 21.90 29.99 16.17
C VAL A 206 23.38 30.09 16.55
N SER A 207 24.24 29.19 16.07
CA SER A 207 25.69 29.25 16.32
C SER A 207 26.31 30.53 15.75
N VAL A 208 25.93 30.95 14.53
CA VAL A 208 26.42 32.19 13.92
C VAL A 208 25.85 33.43 14.62
N SER A 209 24.59 33.42 15.02
CA SER A 209 23.97 34.52 15.79
C SER A 209 24.63 34.70 17.16
N SER A 210 24.94 33.60 17.85
CA SER A 210 25.73 33.63 19.09
C SER A 210 27.14 34.17 18.86
N ASN A 211 27.82 33.79 17.77
CA ASN A 211 29.16 34.28 17.47
C ASN A 211 29.18 35.78 17.11
N LYS A 212 28.19 36.26 16.35
CA LYS A 212 28.02 37.70 16.07
C LYS A 212 27.68 38.52 17.31
N ARG A 213 26.95 37.94 18.28
CA ARG A 213 26.68 38.61 19.57
C ARG A 213 27.95 38.78 20.40
N ILE A 214 28.92 37.87 20.27
CA ILE A 214 30.23 37.97 20.94
C ILE A 214 31.11 39.05 20.28
N GLU A 215 31.03 39.23 18.96
CA GLU A 215 31.80 40.28 18.25
C GLU A 215 31.20 41.70 18.39
N HIS A 216 29.89 41.84 18.57
CA HIS A 216 29.20 43.13 18.67
C HIS A 216 29.11 43.72 20.09
N THR A 217 29.86 43.19 21.07
CA THR A 217 30.12 43.90 22.33
C THR A 217 31.51 44.55 22.29
N PRO A 218 31.69 45.73 21.66
CA PRO A 218 32.84 46.57 21.94
C PRO A 218 32.63 47.18 23.33
N GLY A 219 33.27 46.56 24.34
CA GLY A 219 33.47 47.18 25.65
C GLY A 219 32.21 47.39 26.50
N ALA A 220 31.70 46.34 27.10
CA ALA A 220 31.07 46.40 28.42
C ALA A 220 30.95 44.98 28.96
N VAL A 221 31.11 44.83 30.27
CA VAL A 221 30.99 43.58 31.06
C VAL A 221 32.26 42.69 31.02
N GLY A 222 33.31 42.92 31.81
CA GLY A 222 33.39 43.80 32.95
C GLY A 222 32.42 43.38 34.06
N SER A 223 32.64 42.21 34.67
CA SER A 223 31.92 41.70 35.87
C SER A 223 30.65 40.91 35.58
N HIS A 224 30.48 39.77 36.27
CA HIS A 224 29.31 38.87 36.28
C HIS A 224 29.34 37.65 35.35
N LEU A 225 30.36 36.80 35.52
CA LEU A 225 30.16 35.35 35.42
C LEU A 225 30.82 34.62 36.60
N CYS A 226 30.36 34.92 37.83
CA CYS A 226 30.66 34.13 39.02
C CYS A 226 29.43 34.05 39.92
N CYS A 227 28.39 33.33 39.51
CA CYS A 227 27.46 32.78 40.48
C CYS A 227 26.80 31.53 39.90
N GLY A 228 27.44 30.38 40.13
CA GLY A 228 26.93 29.10 39.68
C GLY A 228 27.92 27.96 39.92
N ALA A 229 27.92 27.45 41.15
CA ALA A 229 28.48 26.17 41.59
C ALA A 229 30.00 26.10 41.82
N ARG A 230 30.38 26.15 43.11
CA ARG A 230 30.86 24.96 43.83
C ARG A 230 30.90 25.23 45.32
N GLY A 231 30.19 24.40 46.07
CA GLY A 231 30.40 24.27 47.51
C GLY A 231 31.81 23.76 47.81
N ALA A 232 32.22 24.08 49.03
CA ALA A 232 33.34 23.54 49.79
C ALA A 232 34.76 24.05 49.46
N VAL A 233 35.12 25.10 50.22
CA VAL A 233 36.41 25.34 50.91
C VAL A 233 37.67 25.51 50.04
N GLY A 234 37.99 26.79 49.78
CA GLY A 234 39.29 27.42 50.07
C GLY A 234 40.56 26.90 49.38
N GLY A 235 40.99 27.56 48.31
CA GLY A 235 42.37 27.48 47.79
C GLY A 235 42.48 27.77 46.29
N SER A 236 42.91 28.97 45.93
CA SER A 236 43.01 29.48 44.55
C SER A 236 44.29 29.06 43.82
N VAL A 237 44.17 28.49 42.61
CA VAL A 237 45.25 28.37 41.61
C VAL A 237 44.72 28.82 40.23
N PRO A 238 45.45 29.62 39.42
CA PRO A 238 44.94 30.17 38.17
C PRO A 238 44.98 29.16 37.01
N CYS A 239 43.98 29.20 36.13
CA CYS A 239 43.88 28.35 34.94
C CYS A 239 44.70 28.95 33.77
N SER A 240 45.84 28.34 33.48
CA SER A 240 46.63 28.59 32.27
C SER A 240 46.25 27.61 31.14
N ARG A 241 45.86 28.17 29.99
CA ARG A 241 45.92 27.64 28.60
C ARG A 241 45.63 26.13 28.39
N ALA A 242 44.47 25.82 27.81
CA ALA A 242 44.27 24.56 27.07
C ALA A 242 44.60 24.75 25.56
N PRO A 243 45.39 23.88 24.91
CA PRO A 243 45.86 24.12 23.53
C PRO A 243 44.90 23.62 22.44
N GLN A 244 45.00 24.25 21.26
CA GLN A 244 44.29 24.02 19.99
C GLN A 244 44.28 22.57 19.43
N SER A 245 44.97 21.62 20.06
CA SER A 245 45.17 20.24 19.56
C SER A 245 43.92 19.37 19.61
N TRP A 246 42.91 19.73 20.41
CA TRP A 246 41.64 19.01 20.49
C TRP A 246 40.73 19.22 19.27
N TYR A 247 40.80 20.40 18.64
CA TYR A 247 39.92 20.75 17.53
C TYR A 247 40.31 20.04 16.22
N LEU A 248 41.61 19.82 16.01
CA LEU A 248 42.12 19.12 14.82
C LEU A 248 41.81 17.61 14.86
N ARG A 249 41.82 16.99 16.05
CA ARG A 249 41.55 15.55 16.23
C ARG A 249 40.09 15.15 15.98
N TRP A 250 39.16 16.09 16.09
CA TRP A 250 37.73 15.84 15.78
C TRP A 250 37.45 15.93 14.27
N ARG A 251 38.17 16.79 13.53
CA ARG A 251 37.99 17.00 12.08
C ARG A 251 38.36 15.78 11.23
N GLU A 252 39.33 14.97 11.68
CA GLU A 252 39.78 13.77 10.95
C GLU A 252 38.78 12.60 11.02
N ARG A 253 37.86 12.60 11.99
CA ARG A 253 36.95 11.46 12.23
C ARG A 253 35.64 11.52 11.44
N CYS A 254 35.41 12.56 10.64
CA CYS A 254 34.14 12.80 9.92
C CYS A 254 34.27 12.80 8.38
N THR A 255 35.38 12.33 7.81
CA THR A 255 35.49 12.14 6.35
C THR A 255 35.31 10.67 5.99
N PHE A 256 34.12 10.35 5.47
CA PHE A 256 33.82 9.07 4.83
C PHE A 256 34.28 9.18 3.36
N THR A 257 35.37 8.51 3.01
CA THR A 257 35.81 8.38 1.61
C THR A 257 35.10 7.19 0.94
N PRO A 258 34.59 7.34 -0.30
CA PRO A 258 34.00 6.22 -1.06
C PRO A 258 35.08 5.35 -1.72
N PRO A 259 34.79 4.08 -2.09
CA PRO A 259 35.76 3.17 -2.67
C PRO A 259 35.72 3.19 -4.21
N THR A 260 36.84 3.56 -4.84
CA THR A 260 37.23 3.30 -6.26
C THR A 260 38.72 3.64 -6.37
N SER A 261 39.64 2.97 -7.08
CA SER A 261 39.69 1.76 -7.91
C SER A 261 41.17 1.50 -8.23
N ASN A 262 41.58 0.22 -8.27
CA ASN A 262 42.70 -0.42 -9.00
C ASN A 262 44.19 -0.09 -8.77
N SER A 263 44.93 -1.21 -8.65
CA SER A 263 46.27 -1.57 -9.19
C SER A 263 47.54 -0.91 -8.65
N CYS A 264 48.29 -1.67 -7.85
CA CYS A 264 49.58 -2.30 -8.21
C CYS A 264 49.71 -3.63 -7.47
#